data_AF-A0A9P9EHV9-F1
#
_entry.id   AF-A0A9P9EHV9-F1
#
_cell.length_a   1.000
_cell.length_b   1.000
_cell.length_c   1.000
_cell.angle_alpha   90.00
_cell.angle_beta   90.00
_cell.angle_gamma   90.00
#
_symmetry.space_group_name_H-M   'P 1'
#
loop_
_entity.id
_entity.type
_entity.pdbx_description
1 polymer ?
#
loop_
_entity_poly.entity_id
_entity_poly.type
_entity_poly.pdbx_seq_one_letter_code
_entity_poly.pdbx_strand_id
1 'polypeptide(L)'
;MMPVYGSCLAPPSPDAPIPEQWKDSLPLAWDNGLIRFQRENPDYSLATYKNFAFDQIMDGNGTINVCVRWGSNKTVTETNRQQIESQYRKIYQYWFEWLPGYDSFPFDKVDINFVGWAVADRNLLQGSTDGLDIYTESKDEYGFLDCNPGCSVDKHLDGDFSDCPGGPEHRYHHFLWFDNIWGDRDMGAAIGYGIDISLWGWENVGSKMGDWPILVHEMGHTIGFLDSLDSGIANGTNSVCDIFFLPPNHPQEFVMKPGDGGAHVSTITEMEGWMIRYWWTRVSRLRGWQSDNTIYPPLPDCPDEDSEIEKRSAISGARCETA
;
A
#
# COMPACT_ATOMS: atom_id res chain seq x y z
N MET A 1 -33.06 14.24 12.37
CA MET A 1 -31.86 14.99 11.93
C MET A 1 -31.01 14.00 11.17
N MET A 2 -30.90 14.18 9.86
CA MET A 2 -29.99 13.37 9.03
C MET A 2 -28.55 13.84 9.32
N PRO A 3 -27.56 12.95 9.48
CA PRO A 3 -26.18 13.38 9.56
C PRO A 3 -25.74 13.92 8.19
N VAL A 4 -25.04 15.04 8.21
CA VAL A 4 -24.44 15.67 7.04
C VAL A 4 -23.28 14.78 6.59
N TYR A 5 -23.41 14.13 5.44
CA TYR A 5 -22.31 13.45 4.77
C TYR A 5 -21.35 14.48 4.16
N GLY A 6 -20.04 14.26 4.39
CA GLY A 6 -18.98 14.75 3.51
C GLY A 6 -18.39 16.12 3.84
N SER A 7 -17.77 16.29 5.01
CA SER A 7 -16.59 17.16 5.05
C SER A 7 -15.44 16.37 4.44
N CYS A 8 -14.85 16.85 3.35
CA CYS A 8 -13.51 16.40 2.95
C CYS A 8 -12.61 16.58 4.18
N LEU A 9 -12.06 15.47 4.71
CA LEU A 9 -11.13 15.50 5.83
C LEU A 9 -9.88 16.24 5.35
N ALA A 10 -9.83 17.56 5.55
CA ALA A 10 -8.62 18.31 5.28
C ALA A 10 -7.56 17.91 6.33
N PRO A 11 -6.32 17.61 5.93
CA PRO A 11 -5.25 17.33 6.87
C PRO A 11 -5.12 18.49 7.88
N PRO A 12 -4.90 18.19 9.18
CA PRO A 12 -4.64 19.22 10.16
C PRO A 12 -3.31 19.92 9.83
N SER A 13 -3.09 21.06 10.48
CA SER A 13 -1.82 21.80 10.37
C SER A 13 -0.61 20.85 10.49
N PRO A 14 0.47 21.06 9.72
CA PRO A 14 1.66 20.23 9.83
C PRO A 14 2.28 20.21 11.24
N ASP A 15 2.12 21.29 12.00
CA ASP A 15 2.60 21.40 13.39
C ASP A 15 1.59 20.90 14.43
N ALA A 16 0.43 20.38 13.99
CA ALA A 16 -0.56 19.86 14.92
C ALA A 16 0.03 18.66 15.70
N PRO A 17 -0.21 18.58 17.01
CA PRO A 17 0.17 17.39 17.76
C PRO A 17 -0.73 16.21 17.37
N ILE A 18 -0.20 14.99 17.48
CA ILE A 18 -0.99 13.77 17.36
C ILE A 18 -2.18 13.84 18.34
N PRO A 19 -3.42 13.59 17.89
CA PRO A 19 -4.61 13.57 18.75
C PRO A 19 -4.45 12.61 19.92
N GLU A 20 -4.89 13.03 21.11
CA GLU A 20 -4.69 12.29 22.36
C GLU A 20 -5.12 10.82 22.27
N GLN A 21 -6.25 10.57 21.61
CA GLN A 21 -6.83 9.22 21.45
C GLN A 21 -5.95 8.25 20.64
N TRP A 22 -4.99 8.74 19.86
CA TRP A 22 -4.11 7.91 19.02
C TRP A 22 -2.63 8.02 19.38
N LYS A 23 -2.26 8.82 20.39
CA LYS A 23 -0.86 8.97 20.82
C LYS A 23 -0.18 7.64 21.13
N ASP A 24 -0.93 6.72 21.74
CA ASP A 24 -0.43 5.37 22.06
C ASP A 24 -0.71 4.37 20.93
N SER A 25 -1.74 4.61 20.10
CA SER A 25 -2.15 3.69 19.04
C SER A 25 -1.21 3.69 17.84
N LEU A 26 -0.71 4.86 17.41
CA LEU A 26 0.17 4.95 16.23
C LEU A 26 1.53 4.26 16.45
N PRO A 27 2.20 4.43 17.61
CA PRO A 27 3.38 3.62 17.93
C PRO A 27 3.11 2.12 17.90
N LEU A 28 1.98 1.65 18.45
CA LEU A 28 1.63 0.23 18.43
C LEU A 28 1.39 -0.30 17.01
N ALA A 29 0.73 0.49 16.16
CA ALA A 29 0.55 0.13 14.76
C ALA A 29 1.89 -0.05 14.03
N TRP A 30 2.83 0.87 14.26
CA TRP A 30 4.18 0.77 13.71
C TRP A 30 4.93 -0.46 14.23
N ASP A 31 4.89 -0.69 15.55
CA ASP A 31 5.58 -1.82 16.17
C ASP A 31 5.01 -3.15 15.66
N ASN A 32 3.68 -3.29 15.57
CA ASN A 32 3.02 -4.45 14.97
C ASN A 32 3.48 -4.67 13.52
N GLY A 33 3.49 -3.59 12.71
CA GLY A 33 3.97 -3.65 11.33
C GLY A 33 5.40 -4.21 11.25
N LEU A 34 6.33 -3.65 12.02
CA LEU A 34 7.72 -4.13 12.05
C LEU A 34 7.84 -5.59 12.50
N ILE A 35 7.18 -5.96 13.60
CA ILE A 35 7.20 -7.32 14.13
C ILE A 35 6.68 -8.31 13.09
N ARG A 36 5.52 -8.02 12.49
CA ARG A 36 4.90 -8.90 11.49
C ARG A 36 5.75 -9.02 10.24
N PHE A 37 6.29 -7.92 9.73
CA PHE A 37 7.23 -7.98 8.60
C PHE A 37 8.44 -8.85 8.93
N GLN A 38 9.07 -8.67 10.08
CA GLN A 38 10.23 -9.46 10.47
C GLN A 38 9.93 -10.96 10.59
N ARG A 39 8.72 -11.31 11.07
CA ARG A 39 8.32 -12.70 11.29
C ARG A 39 7.86 -13.39 10.01
N GLU A 40 7.02 -12.72 9.23
CA GLU A 40 6.37 -13.31 8.06
C GLU A 40 7.22 -13.18 6.79
N ASN A 41 8.00 -12.10 6.67
CA ASN A 41 8.74 -11.77 5.46
C ASN A 41 10.05 -11.03 5.81
N PRO A 42 11.05 -11.72 6.39
CA PRO A 42 12.28 -11.07 6.87
C PRO A 42 13.02 -10.30 5.76
N ASP A 43 12.93 -10.77 4.52
CA ASP A 43 13.54 -10.12 3.36
C ASP A 43 12.79 -8.83 2.95
N TYR A 44 11.47 -8.76 3.17
CA TYR A 44 10.60 -7.64 2.79
C TYR A 44 10.25 -6.68 3.94
N SER A 45 11.06 -6.65 4.99
CA SER A 45 10.77 -5.80 6.14
C SER A 45 10.98 -4.31 5.86
N LEU A 46 10.27 -3.45 6.60
CA LEU A 46 10.51 -2.00 6.57
C LEU A 46 11.98 -1.63 6.86
N ALA A 47 12.77 -2.49 7.51
CA ALA A 47 14.19 -2.25 7.77
C ALA A 47 15.11 -2.69 6.62
N THR A 48 14.75 -3.73 5.87
CA THR A 48 15.62 -4.37 4.86
C THR A 48 15.21 -4.02 3.44
N TYR A 49 13.91 -3.91 3.17
CA TYR A 49 13.36 -3.68 1.85
C TYR A 49 13.14 -2.19 1.60
N LYS A 50 13.94 -1.65 0.66
CA LYS A 50 14.04 -0.22 0.35
C LYS A 50 13.28 0.14 -0.92
N ASN A 51 12.04 -0.32 -1.02
CA ASN A 51 11.20 -0.08 -2.19
C ASN A 51 9.73 0.10 -1.82
N PHE A 52 9.46 0.58 -0.60
CA PHE A 52 8.12 1.09 -0.28
C PHE A 52 7.95 2.49 -0.88
N ALA A 53 6.71 2.97 -0.92
CA ALA A 53 6.33 4.24 -1.53
C ALA A 53 7.23 5.42 -1.11
N PHE A 54 7.61 5.52 0.17
CA PHE A 54 8.53 6.57 0.61
C PHE A 54 9.93 6.45 -0.01
N ASP A 55 10.48 5.25 -0.14
CA ASP A 55 11.76 5.02 -0.79
C ASP A 55 11.71 5.48 -2.25
N GLN A 56 10.62 5.14 -2.94
CA GLN A 56 10.40 5.52 -4.32
C GLN A 56 10.15 7.02 -4.52
N ILE A 57 9.44 7.68 -3.60
CA ILE A 57 9.25 9.13 -3.62
C ILE A 57 10.59 9.85 -3.44
N MET A 58 11.47 9.33 -2.59
CA MET A 58 12.81 9.87 -2.41
C MET A 58 13.69 9.63 -3.65
N ASP A 59 13.63 8.43 -4.25
CA ASP A 59 14.36 8.09 -5.50
C ASP A 59 13.88 8.95 -6.69
N GLY A 60 12.58 9.07 -6.86
CA GLY A 60 11.93 9.83 -7.93
C GLY A 60 11.81 11.33 -7.65
N ASN A 61 12.45 11.84 -6.59
CA ASN A 61 12.46 13.26 -6.20
C ASN A 61 11.07 13.90 -6.17
N GLY A 62 10.14 13.26 -5.45
CA GLY A 62 8.74 13.71 -5.33
C GLY A 62 7.84 13.16 -6.44
N THR A 63 8.32 12.24 -7.27
CA THR A 63 7.52 11.62 -8.33
C THR A 63 7.55 10.09 -8.27
N ILE A 64 6.48 9.45 -8.74
CA ILE A 64 6.40 8.00 -8.94
C ILE A 64 5.96 7.72 -10.36
N ASN A 65 6.85 7.11 -11.11
CA ASN A 65 6.56 6.52 -12.41
C ASN A 65 5.83 5.18 -12.26
N VAL A 66 4.70 5.04 -12.95
CA VAL A 66 3.81 3.87 -12.96
C VAL A 66 3.79 3.27 -14.37
N CYS A 67 3.90 1.95 -14.45
CA CYS A 67 3.70 1.19 -15.67
C CYS A 67 2.50 0.24 -15.53
N VAL A 68 1.55 0.29 -16.47
CA VAL A 68 0.32 -0.51 -16.39
C VAL A 68 0.53 -1.85 -17.08
N ARG A 69 0.16 -2.95 -16.42
CA ARG A 69 0.08 -4.28 -17.02
C ARG A 69 -1.39 -4.57 -17.33
N TRP A 70 -1.73 -4.73 -18.60
CA TRP A 70 -3.08 -5.04 -19.02
C TRP A 70 -3.20 -6.54 -19.31
N GLY A 71 -3.70 -7.31 -18.34
CA GLY A 71 -3.85 -8.77 -18.44
C GLY A 71 -4.96 -9.23 -19.40
N SER A 72 -5.61 -8.33 -20.15
CA SER A 72 -6.78 -8.64 -20.97
C SER A 72 -6.51 -8.58 -22.46
N ASN A 73 -7.26 -9.37 -23.23
CA ASN A 73 -7.36 -9.25 -24.68
C ASN A 73 -8.43 -8.23 -25.13
N LYS A 74 -9.06 -7.53 -24.18
CA LYS A 74 -10.01 -6.46 -24.48
C LYS A 74 -9.27 -5.18 -24.86
N THR A 75 -9.85 -4.41 -25.78
CA THR A 75 -9.35 -3.09 -26.14
C THR A 75 -9.55 -2.10 -25.00
N VAL A 76 -8.58 -1.22 -24.78
CA VAL A 76 -8.65 -0.11 -23.83
C VAL A 76 -8.47 1.21 -24.59
N THR A 77 -9.48 2.07 -24.52
CA THR A 77 -9.46 3.38 -25.17
C THR A 77 -8.60 4.37 -24.39
N GLU A 78 -8.13 5.42 -25.06
CA GLU A 78 -7.43 6.53 -24.40
C GLU A 78 -8.24 7.12 -23.24
N THR A 79 -9.57 7.27 -23.40
CA THR A 79 -10.45 7.72 -22.32
C THR A 79 -10.47 6.75 -21.14
N ASN A 80 -10.52 5.43 -21.38
CA ASN A 80 -10.45 4.45 -20.31
C ASN A 80 -9.10 4.49 -19.60
N ARG A 81 -8.00 4.69 -20.34
CA ARG A 81 -6.67 4.87 -19.75
C ARG A 81 -6.62 6.12 -18.87
N GLN A 82 -7.05 7.27 -19.39
CA GLN A 82 -7.13 8.52 -18.62
C GLN A 82 -7.99 8.39 -17.34
N GLN A 83 -9.06 7.59 -17.39
CA GLN A 83 -9.87 7.29 -16.22
C GLN A 83 -9.08 6.49 -15.17
N ILE A 84 -8.37 5.44 -15.58
CA ILE A 84 -7.49 4.65 -14.69
C ILE A 84 -6.46 5.57 -14.05
N GLU A 85 -5.78 6.38 -14.86
CA GLU A 85 -4.74 7.30 -14.40
C GLU A 85 -5.26 8.33 -13.41
N SER A 86 -6.43 8.92 -13.70
CA SER A 86 -7.06 9.90 -12.82
C SER A 86 -7.48 9.29 -11.49
N GLN A 87 -8.03 8.07 -11.49
CA GLN A 87 -8.41 7.41 -10.24
C GLN A 87 -7.19 7.05 -9.40
N TYR A 88 -6.16 6.48 -10.01
CA TYR A 88 -4.92 6.14 -9.32
C TYR A 88 -4.26 7.38 -8.69
N ARG A 89 -4.12 8.47 -9.45
CA ARG A 89 -3.60 9.76 -8.96
C ARG A 89 -4.38 10.27 -7.75
N LYS A 90 -5.71 10.24 -7.83
CA LYS A 90 -6.59 10.72 -6.78
C LYS A 90 -6.47 9.89 -5.50
N ILE A 91 -6.43 8.57 -5.63
CA ILE A 91 -6.26 7.66 -4.49
C ILE A 91 -4.88 7.84 -3.84
N TYR A 92 -3.84 8.02 -4.65
CA TYR A 92 -2.51 8.36 -4.15
C TYR A 92 -2.54 9.66 -3.33
N GLN A 93 -3.25 10.67 -3.81
CA GLN A 93 -3.37 11.94 -3.11
C GLN A 93 -4.04 11.80 -1.74
N TYR A 94 -5.06 10.94 -1.58
CA TYR A 94 -5.69 10.71 -0.26
C TYR A 94 -4.69 10.32 0.81
N TRP A 95 -3.69 9.50 0.45
CA TRP A 95 -2.63 9.11 1.38
C TRP A 95 -1.62 10.25 1.59
N PHE A 96 -1.07 10.81 0.52
CA PHE A 96 0.11 11.68 0.62
C PHE A 96 -0.19 13.16 0.88
N GLU A 97 -1.45 13.61 0.80
CA GLU A 97 -1.82 15.00 1.14
C GLU A 97 -1.58 15.36 2.61
N TRP A 98 -1.36 14.35 3.47
CA TRP A 98 -1.11 14.52 4.90
C TRP A 98 0.32 14.93 5.23
N LEU A 99 1.26 14.81 4.30
CA LEU A 99 2.71 14.92 4.57
C LEU A 99 3.33 16.30 4.33
N PRO A 100 2.89 17.13 3.36
CA PRO A 100 3.53 18.42 3.10
C PRO A 100 3.69 19.28 4.36
N GLY A 101 4.94 19.69 4.63
CA GLY A 101 5.33 20.48 5.79
C GLY A 101 5.42 19.71 7.12
N TYR A 102 4.97 18.45 7.19
CA TYR A 102 5.02 17.65 8.41
C TYR A 102 6.40 17.01 8.56
N ASP A 103 7.01 17.16 9.75
CA ASP A 103 8.28 16.51 10.13
C ASP A 103 9.34 16.55 9.01
N SER A 104 9.58 17.75 8.47
CA SER A 104 10.53 18.03 7.39
C SER A 104 10.39 17.13 6.14
N PHE A 105 9.18 16.66 5.83
CA PHE A 105 8.92 15.99 4.56
C PHE A 105 9.33 16.92 3.39
N PRO A 106 10.19 16.47 2.45
CA PRO A 106 10.90 17.37 1.54
C PRO A 106 10.08 17.81 0.32
N PHE A 107 8.87 17.30 0.14
CA PHE A 107 8.06 17.54 -1.05
C PHE A 107 6.72 18.19 -0.70
N ASP A 108 6.34 19.24 -1.44
CA ASP A 108 5.02 19.89 -1.29
C ASP A 108 3.88 19.05 -1.90
N LYS A 109 4.23 18.14 -2.81
CA LYS A 109 3.31 17.21 -3.47
C LYS A 109 4.07 15.99 -3.97
N VAL A 110 3.35 14.89 -4.14
CA VAL A 110 3.84 13.70 -4.83
C VAL A 110 3.12 13.60 -6.18
N ASP A 111 3.87 13.63 -7.27
CA ASP A 111 3.32 13.52 -8.63
C ASP A 111 3.43 12.08 -9.15
N ILE A 112 2.33 11.53 -9.64
CA ILE A 112 2.33 10.23 -10.32
C ILE A 112 2.52 10.44 -11.82
N ASN A 113 3.32 9.61 -12.49
CA ASN A 113 3.49 9.67 -13.94
C ASN A 113 3.20 8.30 -14.54
N PHE A 114 2.30 8.22 -15.51
CA PHE A 114 2.10 6.98 -16.25
C PHE A 114 3.06 6.98 -17.42
N VAL A 115 4.04 6.08 -17.39
CA VAL A 115 5.16 6.07 -18.34
C VAL A 115 5.10 4.91 -19.32
N GLY A 116 4.30 3.88 -19.04
CA GLY A 116 4.22 2.74 -19.93
C GLY A 116 3.00 1.84 -19.74
N TRP A 117 2.78 1.01 -20.75
CA TRP A 117 1.71 0.02 -20.81
C TRP A 117 2.23 -1.28 -21.42
N ALA A 118 2.07 -2.38 -20.69
CA ALA A 118 2.25 -3.72 -21.19
C ALA A 118 0.91 -4.29 -21.67
N VAL A 119 0.81 -4.65 -22.96
CA VAL A 119 -0.39 -5.23 -23.60
C VAL A 119 -0.03 -6.43 -24.46
N ALA A 120 -0.94 -7.41 -24.59
CA ALA A 120 -0.68 -8.59 -25.44
C ALA A 120 -0.54 -8.25 -26.93
N ASP A 121 -1.23 -7.19 -27.39
CA ASP A 121 -1.12 -6.63 -28.73
C ASP A 121 -1.27 -5.10 -28.63
N ARG A 122 -0.39 -4.35 -29.30
CA ARG A 122 -0.43 -2.89 -29.38
C ARG A 122 -1.79 -2.37 -29.86
N ASN A 123 -2.48 -3.12 -30.74
CA ASN A 123 -3.80 -2.77 -31.26
C ASN A 123 -4.90 -2.73 -30.18
N LEU A 124 -4.64 -3.30 -28.99
CA LEU A 124 -5.54 -3.18 -27.86
C LEU A 124 -5.59 -1.75 -27.30
N LEU A 125 -4.51 -0.97 -27.46
CA LEU A 125 -4.46 0.43 -27.06
C LEU A 125 -5.06 1.29 -28.18
N GLN A 126 -6.30 1.75 -27.97
CA GLN A 126 -6.95 2.66 -28.92
C GLN A 126 -6.69 4.12 -28.54
N GLY A 127 -6.55 4.99 -29.54
CA GLY A 127 -6.22 6.40 -29.37
C GLY A 127 -4.71 6.67 -29.32
N SER A 128 -4.30 7.84 -28.81
CA SER A 128 -2.89 8.21 -28.71
C SER A 128 -2.17 7.45 -27.60
N THR A 129 -0.97 6.96 -27.91
CA THR A 129 -0.02 6.40 -26.94
C THR A 129 1.24 7.26 -26.86
N ASP A 130 1.15 8.54 -27.25
CA ASP A 130 2.31 9.44 -27.27
C ASP A 130 2.86 9.63 -25.85
N GLY A 131 4.19 9.52 -25.70
CA GLY A 131 4.86 9.60 -24.40
C GLY A 131 4.77 8.35 -23.53
N LEU A 132 4.20 7.25 -24.03
CA LEU A 132 4.13 5.96 -23.32
C LEU A 132 5.05 4.92 -23.96
N ASP A 133 5.82 4.23 -23.13
CA ASP A 133 6.53 3.04 -23.52
C ASP A 133 5.57 1.85 -23.58
N ILE A 134 5.44 1.24 -24.76
CA ILE A 134 4.49 0.15 -25.00
C ILE A 134 5.22 -1.17 -25.11
N TYR A 135 4.95 -2.07 -24.17
CA TYR A 135 5.56 -3.38 -24.07
C TYR A 135 4.60 -4.46 -24.56
N THR A 136 4.99 -5.23 -25.58
CA THR A 136 4.18 -6.35 -26.11
C THR A 136 4.82 -7.72 -25.92
N GLU A 137 6.10 -7.74 -25.56
CA GLU A 137 6.91 -8.96 -25.53
C GLU A 137 7.57 -9.22 -24.18
N SER A 138 7.69 -8.18 -23.33
CA SER A 138 8.28 -8.30 -22.00
C SER A 138 7.43 -9.19 -21.09
N LYS A 139 8.13 -10.04 -20.32
CA LYS A 139 7.54 -11.01 -19.41
C LYS A 139 8.20 -10.92 -18.04
N ASP A 140 7.43 -11.19 -16.99
CA ASP A 140 7.96 -11.39 -15.65
C ASP A 140 8.62 -12.77 -15.50
N GLU A 141 9.17 -13.03 -14.31
CA GLU A 141 9.82 -14.29 -13.93
C GLU A 141 8.88 -15.52 -14.00
N TYR A 142 7.56 -15.31 -14.00
CA TYR A 142 6.54 -16.35 -14.12
C TYR A 142 6.00 -16.51 -15.55
N GLY A 143 6.46 -15.70 -16.50
CA GLY A 143 6.04 -15.72 -17.90
C GLY A 143 4.74 -14.96 -18.18
N PHE A 144 4.22 -14.17 -17.24
CA PHE A 144 3.11 -13.25 -17.51
C PHE A 144 3.61 -12.00 -18.20
N LEU A 145 2.73 -11.38 -18.99
CA LEU A 145 3.01 -10.09 -19.63
C LEU A 145 3.39 -9.04 -18.58
N ASP A 146 4.49 -8.35 -18.80
CA ASP A 146 5.00 -7.34 -17.88
C ASP A 146 5.51 -6.11 -18.63
N CYS A 147 5.66 -5.01 -17.91
CA CYS A 147 6.54 -3.93 -18.33
C CYS A 147 7.98 -4.44 -18.37
N ASN A 148 8.91 -3.73 -19.00
CA ASN A 148 10.28 -4.25 -19.10
C ASN A 148 10.92 -4.40 -17.70
N PRO A 149 11.22 -5.62 -17.22
CA PRO A 149 11.78 -5.81 -15.89
C PRO A 149 13.11 -5.09 -15.69
N GLY A 150 13.88 -4.89 -16.77
CA GLY A 150 15.12 -4.11 -16.78
C GLY A 150 14.94 -2.65 -16.37
N CYS A 151 13.71 -2.13 -16.44
CA CYS A 151 13.34 -0.77 -16.04
C CYS A 151 12.62 -0.70 -14.68
N SER A 152 12.43 -1.83 -14.00
CA SER A 152 11.76 -1.85 -12.70
C SER A 152 12.71 -1.45 -11.59
N VAL A 153 12.37 -0.43 -10.79
CA VAL A 153 13.17 -0.08 -9.59
C VAL A 153 13.26 -1.25 -8.62
N ASP A 154 12.19 -2.05 -8.48
CA ASP A 154 12.16 -3.23 -7.62
C ASP A 154 13.25 -4.26 -7.95
N LYS A 155 13.50 -4.46 -9.24
CA LYS A 155 14.48 -5.45 -9.72
C LYS A 155 15.90 -4.88 -9.78
N HIS A 156 16.04 -3.55 -9.61
CA HIS A 156 17.29 -2.81 -9.74
C HIS A 156 17.50 -1.85 -8.55
N LEU A 157 17.33 -2.36 -7.32
CA LEU A 157 17.58 -1.60 -6.08
C LEU A 157 19.05 -1.23 -5.86
N ASP A 158 19.94 -1.83 -6.63
CA ASP A 158 21.35 -1.46 -6.73
C ASP A 158 21.58 -0.20 -7.59
N GLY A 159 20.55 0.27 -8.29
CA GLY A 159 20.58 1.42 -9.19
C GLY A 159 21.15 1.12 -10.57
N ASP A 160 21.36 -0.17 -10.91
CA ASP A 160 21.87 -0.55 -12.22
C ASP A 160 20.75 -0.74 -13.24
N PHE A 161 20.47 0.31 -14.02
CA PHE A 161 19.49 0.26 -15.11
C PHE A 161 20.13 0.02 -16.49
N SER A 162 21.29 -0.65 -16.57
CA SER A 162 21.94 -0.95 -17.87
C SER A 162 21.04 -1.73 -18.83
N ASP A 163 20.15 -2.54 -18.26
CA ASP A 163 19.21 -3.40 -18.99
C ASP A 163 17.89 -2.68 -19.32
N CYS A 164 17.70 -1.44 -18.86
CA CYS A 164 16.57 -0.60 -19.23
C CYS A 164 16.83 0.13 -20.55
N PRO A 165 16.04 -0.10 -21.61
CA PRO A 165 16.05 0.73 -22.80
C PRO A 165 15.68 2.16 -22.44
N GLY A 166 16.55 3.12 -22.78
CA GLY A 166 16.40 4.52 -22.36
C GLY A 166 17.03 4.83 -21.00
N GLY A 167 17.57 3.81 -20.31
CA GLY A 167 18.31 3.96 -19.07
C GLY A 167 17.44 4.43 -17.88
N PRO A 168 18.05 5.00 -16.84
CA PRO A 168 17.36 5.39 -15.61
C PRO A 168 16.18 6.36 -15.79
N GLU A 169 16.10 7.10 -16.89
CA GLU A 169 15.01 8.05 -17.16
C GLU A 169 13.69 7.35 -17.54
N HIS A 170 13.76 6.11 -18.02
CA HIS A 170 12.61 5.29 -18.40
C HIS A 170 12.21 4.28 -17.31
N ARG A 171 12.81 4.38 -16.11
CA ARG A 171 12.49 3.49 -14.99
C ARG A 171 11.07 3.73 -14.47
N TYR A 172 10.44 2.67 -13.97
CA TYR A 172 9.19 2.74 -13.25
C TYR A 172 9.34 2.18 -11.84
N HIS A 173 8.60 2.78 -10.90
CA HIS A 173 8.62 2.41 -9.48
C HIS A 173 7.49 1.45 -9.15
N HIS A 174 6.31 1.72 -9.72
CA HIS A 174 5.11 0.93 -9.52
C HIS A 174 4.69 0.23 -10.81
N PHE A 175 4.28 -1.03 -10.71
CA PHE A 175 3.33 -1.56 -11.68
C PHE A 175 1.88 -1.38 -11.18
N LEU A 176 0.95 -1.24 -12.11
CA LEU A 176 -0.49 -1.43 -11.86
C LEU A 176 -0.97 -2.54 -12.78
N TRP A 177 -1.23 -3.72 -12.22
CA TRP A 177 -1.67 -4.87 -12.98
C TRP A 177 -3.18 -5.03 -12.90
N PHE A 178 -3.83 -5.10 -14.06
CA PHE A 178 -5.20 -5.58 -14.19
C PHE A 178 -5.15 -7.08 -14.49
N ASP A 179 -5.19 -7.91 -13.44
CA ASP A 179 -5.16 -9.36 -13.57
C ASP A 179 -6.52 -9.92 -14.00
N ASN A 180 -6.50 -10.73 -15.05
CA ASN A 180 -7.67 -11.41 -15.58
C ASN A 180 -7.87 -12.83 -15.01
N ILE A 181 -6.94 -13.32 -14.18
CA ILE A 181 -7.02 -14.60 -13.48
C ILE A 181 -7.90 -14.45 -12.24
N TRP A 182 -7.77 -13.32 -11.55
CA TRP A 182 -8.59 -13.00 -10.38
C TRP A 182 -10.05 -12.69 -10.74
N GLY A 183 -10.94 -13.02 -9.81
CA GLY A 183 -12.38 -12.96 -9.99
C GLY A 183 -13.05 -11.94 -9.07
N ASP A 184 -14.21 -12.31 -8.56
CA ASP A 184 -15.03 -11.52 -7.63
C ASP A 184 -14.67 -11.76 -6.15
N ARG A 185 -13.74 -12.68 -5.86
CA ARG A 185 -13.32 -13.04 -4.50
C ARG A 185 -12.05 -12.34 -4.03
N ASP A 186 -11.05 -12.30 -4.90
CA ASP A 186 -9.77 -11.64 -4.66
C ASP A 186 -9.72 -10.43 -5.58
N MET A 187 -9.87 -9.23 -5.01
CA MET A 187 -10.04 -8.01 -5.78
C MET A 187 -8.77 -7.17 -5.90
N GLY A 188 -7.77 -7.43 -5.07
CA GLY A 188 -6.51 -6.70 -5.04
C GLY A 188 -5.45 -7.42 -4.21
N ALA A 189 -4.19 -7.11 -4.51
CA ALA A 189 -3.05 -7.30 -3.63
C ALA A 189 -1.99 -6.27 -3.98
N ALA A 190 -1.20 -5.85 -3.00
CA ALA A 190 -0.13 -4.90 -3.23
C ALA A 190 1.01 -5.06 -2.24
N ILE A 191 2.15 -4.53 -2.66
CA ILE A 191 3.33 -4.29 -1.82
C ILE A 191 4.12 -3.16 -2.48
N GLY A 192 5.22 -2.72 -1.88
CA GLY A 192 5.99 -1.55 -2.32
C GLY A 192 6.14 -1.36 -3.84
N TYR A 193 6.43 -2.42 -4.61
CA TYR A 193 6.67 -2.31 -6.07
C TYR A 193 5.42 -2.15 -6.95
N GLY A 194 4.21 -2.21 -6.40
CA GLY A 194 3.02 -2.11 -7.24
C GLY A 194 1.76 -2.73 -6.66
N ILE A 195 0.71 -2.64 -7.48
CA ILE A 195 -0.64 -3.05 -7.15
C ILE A 195 -1.14 -3.99 -8.24
N ASP A 196 -1.65 -5.13 -7.84
CA ASP A 196 -2.46 -6.01 -8.66
C ASP A 196 -3.94 -5.82 -8.28
N ILE A 197 -4.81 -5.71 -9.27
CA ILE A 197 -6.25 -5.63 -9.10
C ILE A 197 -6.95 -6.57 -10.07
N SER A 198 -8.03 -7.18 -9.58
CA SER A 198 -8.93 -7.97 -10.42
C SER A 198 -9.49 -7.09 -11.54
N LEU A 199 -9.25 -7.49 -12.78
CA LEU A 199 -9.85 -6.89 -13.96
C LEU A 199 -11.38 -6.96 -13.88
N TRP A 200 -11.93 -8.06 -13.34
CA TRP A 200 -13.37 -8.16 -13.10
C TRP A 200 -13.85 -7.10 -12.11
N GLY A 201 -13.12 -6.90 -11.00
CA GLY A 201 -13.42 -5.89 -9.99
C GLY A 201 -13.39 -4.48 -10.57
N TRP A 202 -12.37 -4.17 -11.37
CA TRP A 202 -12.29 -2.90 -12.09
C TRP A 202 -13.47 -2.67 -13.03
N GLU A 203 -13.76 -3.62 -13.93
CA GLU A 203 -14.81 -3.46 -14.95
C GLU A 203 -16.22 -3.41 -14.34
N ASN A 204 -16.46 -4.13 -13.25
CA ASN A 204 -17.79 -4.26 -12.67
C ASN A 204 -18.07 -3.25 -11.56
N VAL A 205 -17.03 -2.81 -10.85
CA VAL A 205 -17.12 -1.96 -9.65
C VAL A 205 -16.28 -0.70 -9.81
N GLY A 206 -14.95 -0.81 -9.88
CA GLY A 206 -14.03 0.34 -9.76
C GLY A 206 -14.23 1.42 -10.82
N SER A 207 -14.36 1.01 -12.09
CA SER A 207 -14.60 1.92 -13.23
C SER A 207 -15.95 2.64 -13.17
N LYS A 208 -16.91 2.17 -12.38
CA LYS A 208 -18.25 2.79 -12.26
C LYS A 208 -18.39 3.65 -11.02
N MET A 209 -17.75 3.23 -9.93
CA MET A 209 -17.89 3.88 -8.63
C MET A 209 -17.03 5.14 -8.53
N GLY A 210 -15.82 5.12 -9.11
CA GLY A 210 -14.78 6.08 -8.71
C GLY A 210 -14.32 5.81 -7.27
N ASP A 211 -13.13 6.31 -6.92
CA ASP A 211 -12.55 6.16 -5.57
C ASP A 211 -12.69 4.74 -5.00
N TRP A 212 -12.33 3.74 -5.82
CA TRP A 212 -12.61 2.34 -5.51
C TRP A 212 -11.91 1.91 -4.22
N PRO A 213 -12.64 1.54 -3.14
CA PRO A 213 -12.05 1.24 -1.83
C PRO A 213 -10.95 0.19 -1.85
N ILE A 214 -11.06 -0.83 -2.72
CA ILE A 214 -10.00 -1.83 -2.90
C ILE A 214 -8.70 -1.15 -3.33
N LEU A 215 -8.74 -0.27 -4.32
CA LEU A 215 -7.54 0.44 -4.77
C LEU A 215 -7.01 1.41 -3.68
N VAL A 216 -7.88 1.97 -2.83
CA VAL A 216 -7.44 2.78 -1.66
C VAL A 216 -6.70 1.91 -0.64
N HIS A 217 -7.22 0.71 -0.37
CA HIS A 217 -6.63 -0.30 0.51
C HIS A 217 -5.28 -0.80 -0.01
N GLU A 218 -5.23 -1.26 -1.26
CA GLU A 218 -4.00 -1.76 -1.87
C GLU A 218 -2.90 -0.69 -1.92
N MET A 219 -3.27 0.58 -2.11
CA MET A 219 -2.31 1.68 -2.04
C MET A 219 -1.63 1.77 -0.67
N GLY A 220 -2.34 1.46 0.41
CA GLY A 220 -1.77 1.44 1.76
C GLY A 220 -0.64 0.41 1.91
N HIS A 221 -0.73 -0.74 1.25
CA HIS A 221 0.34 -1.74 1.25
C HIS A 221 1.60 -1.26 0.51
N THR A 222 1.47 -0.39 -0.51
CA THR A 222 2.64 0.22 -1.15
C THR A 222 3.44 1.10 -0.18
N ILE A 223 2.79 1.68 0.84
CA ILE A 223 3.43 2.46 1.91
C ILE A 223 4.10 1.54 2.95
N GLY A 224 3.70 0.27 3.00
CA GLY A 224 4.10 -0.71 4.00
C GLY A 224 3.12 -0.82 5.16
N PHE A 225 1.86 -0.41 5.00
CA PHE A 225 0.82 -0.84 5.93
C PHE A 225 0.49 -2.31 5.68
N LEU A 226 0.22 -3.05 6.75
CA LEU A 226 -0.29 -4.41 6.67
C LEU A 226 -1.80 -4.41 6.90
N ASP A 227 -2.43 -5.50 6.50
CA ASP A 227 -3.81 -5.78 6.89
C ASP A 227 -3.95 -5.73 8.40
N SER A 228 -4.87 -4.88 8.84
CA SER A 228 -5.29 -4.77 10.21
C SER A 228 -6.49 -5.71 10.39
N LEU A 229 -6.19 -6.97 10.70
CA LEU A 229 -7.18 -8.04 10.77
C LEU A 229 -7.97 -7.96 12.09
N ASP A 230 -9.30 -7.83 11.99
CA ASP A 230 -10.19 -7.99 13.15
C ASP A 230 -10.50 -9.48 13.34
N SER A 231 -10.16 -10.06 14.50
CA SER A 231 -10.56 -11.44 14.79
C SER A 231 -12.08 -11.58 14.99
N GLY A 232 -12.83 -10.46 15.09
CA GLY A 232 -14.27 -10.44 15.35
C GLY A 232 -14.63 -10.94 16.75
N ILE A 233 -13.63 -11.24 17.59
CA ILE A 233 -13.80 -11.69 18.96
C ILE A 233 -13.97 -10.46 19.84
N ALA A 234 -15.21 -10.14 20.17
CA ALA A 234 -15.51 -9.17 21.22
C ALA A 234 -14.77 -9.58 22.52
N ASN A 235 -13.84 -8.74 22.97
CA ASN A 235 -12.94 -8.89 24.13
C ASN A 235 -11.56 -9.56 23.90
N GLY A 236 -11.09 -9.73 22.66
CA GLY A 236 -9.67 -9.99 22.41
C GLY A 236 -8.87 -8.69 22.50
N THR A 237 -8.08 -8.51 23.58
CA THR A 237 -6.98 -7.52 23.55
C THR A 237 -5.87 -8.13 22.71
N ASN A 238 -6.00 -8.03 21.39
CA ASN A 238 -5.01 -8.62 20.50
C ASN A 238 -3.67 -7.93 20.75
N SER A 239 -2.69 -8.73 21.18
CA SER A 239 -1.33 -8.26 21.46
C SER A 239 -0.78 -7.53 20.23
N VAL A 240 0.13 -6.58 20.43
CA VAL A 240 0.93 -5.99 19.33
C VAL A 240 1.70 -7.06 18.53
N CYS A 241 1.88 -8.25 19.08
CA CYS A 241 2.48 -9.41 18.42
C CYS A 241 1.49 -10.24 17.57
N ASP A 242 0.19 -10.02 17.70
CA ASP A 242 -0.84 -10.83 17.06
C ASP A 242 -1.00 -10.44 15.57
N ILE A 243 -1.27 -11.45 14.73
CA ILE A 243 -1.65 -11.23 13.33
C ILE A 243 -3.02 -10.56 13.21
N PHE A 244 -3.89 -10.75 14.22
CA PHE A 244 -5.20 -10.09 14.34
C PHE A 244 -5.13 -8.74 15.05
N PHE A 245 -4.00 -8.04 14.98
CA PHE A 245 -3.87 -6.74 15.62
C PHE A 245 -4.72 -5.67 14.93
N LEU A 246 -5.54 -4.98 15.72
CA LEU A 246 -6.16 -3.73 15.36
C LEU A 246 -5.63 -2.63 16.27
N PRO A 247 -5.21 -1.47 15.73
CA PRO A 247 -4.81 -0.34 16.55
C PRO A 247 -5.91 0.04 17.56
N PRO A 248 -5.58 0.26 18.85
CA PRO A 248 -6.55 0.75 19.82
C PRO A 248 -7.20 2.07 19.36
N ASN A 249 -8.47 2.31 19.70
CA ASN A 249 -9.22 3.52 19.31
C ASN A 249 -9.30 3.76 17.79
N HIS A 250 -9.15 2.71 16.98
CA HIS A 250 -9.37 2.80 15.54
C HIS A 250 -10.84 3.15 15.23
N PRO A 251 -11.10 3.93 14.17
CA PRO A 251 -12.45 4.20 13.70
C PRO A 251 -13.13 2.92 13.18
N GLN A 252 -14.46 2.90 13.19
CA GLN A 252 -15.22 1.73 12.72
C GLN A 252 -14.89 1.39 11.27
N GLU A 253 -15.00 2.41 10.41
CA GLU A 253 -14.46 2.42 9.04
C GLU A 253 -12.95 2.61 9.13
N PHE A 254 -12.18 1.73 8.49
CA PHE A 254 -10.72 1.79 8.46
C PHE A 254 -10.26 1.13 7.17
N VAL A 255 -9.58 1.88 6.30
CA VAL A 255 -9.22 1.39 4.96
C VAL A 255 -8.39 0.12 5.07
N MET A 256 -7.41 0.03 5.97
CA MET A 256 -6.54 -1.16 6.09
C MET A 256 -7.20 -2.38 6.77
N LYS A 257 -8.51 -2.37 7.03
CA LYS A 257 -9.25 -3.60 7.36
C LYS A 257 -9.66 -4.29 6.06
N PRO A 258 -9.23 -5.53 5.78
CA PRO A 258 -9.64 -6.22 4.56
C PRO A 258 -11.12 -6.63 4.59
N GLY A 259 -11.64 -7.00 3.43
CA GLY A 259 -13.04 -7.40 3.26
C GLY A 259 -14.03 -6.25 3.53
N ASP A 260 -15.25 -6.57 3.97
CA ASP A 260 -16.35 -5.61 4.14
C ASP A 260 -16.03 -4.47 5.13
N GLY A 261 -15.04 -4.62 6.00
CA GLY A 261 -14.63 -3.60 6.98
C GLY A 261 -13.94 -2.38 6.36
N GLY A 262 -13.25 -2.56 5.23
CA GLY A 262 -12.61 -1.49 4.44
C GLY A 262 -13.25 -1.29 3.06
N ALA A 263 -14.00 -2.28 2.54
CA ALA A 263 -14.56 -2.27 1.18
C ALA A 263 -15.60 -1.17 0.89
N HIS A 264 -16.03 -0.42 1.91
CA HIS A 264 -16.96 0.70 1.78
C HIS A 264 -16.30 2.07 2.01
N VAL A 265 -15.01 2.10 2.31
CA VAL A 265 -14.28 3.32 2.68
C VAL A 265 -13.55 3.86 1.45
N SER A 266 -14.10 4.87 0.79
CA SER A 266 -13.57 5.43 -0.46
C SER A 266 -12.47 6.49 -0.27
N THR A 267 -12.14 6.84 0.97
CA THR A 267 -11.09 7.80 1.34
C THR A 267 -10.49 7.40 2.68
N ILE A 268 -9.20 7.68 2.92
CA ILE A 268 -8.59 7.32 4.20
C ILE A 268 -9.25 8.00 5.40
N THR A 269 -9.18 7.35 6.56
CA THR A 269 -9.64 7.96 7.81
C THR A 269 -8.65 8.95 8.38
N GLU A 270 -9.09 9.80 9.31
CA GLU A 270 -8.20 10.72 10.02
C GLU A 270 -7.08 9.96 10.75
N MET A 271 -7.39 8.80 11.34
CA MET A 271 -6.37 7.96 11.99
C MET A 271 -5.31 7.51 10.99
N GLU A 272 -5.70 7.07 9.80
CA GLU A 272 -4.77 6.62 8.74
C GLU A 272 -3.93 7.77 8.19
N GLY A 273 -4.51 8.98 8.14
CA GLY A 273 -3.77 10.21 7.87
C GLY A 273 -2.68 10.51 8.91
N TRP A 274 -2.95 10.23 10.18
CA TRP A 274 -1.92 10.30 11.23
C TRP A 274 -0.96 9.11 11.20
N MET A 275 -1.40 7.93 10.75
CA MET A 275 -0.52 6.76 10.57
C MET A 275 0.53 7.03 9.50
N ILE A 276 0.16 7.60 8.34
CA ILE A 276 1.16 7.90 7.30
C ILE A 276 2.17 8.96 7.75
N ARG A 277 1.72 9.97 8.52
CA ARG A 277 2.61 10.92 9.20
C ARG A 277 3.59 10.22 10.15
N TYR A 278 3.07 9.36 11.02
CA TYR A 278 3.92 8.61 11.95
C TYR A 278 4.88 7.65 11.23
N TRP A 279 4.45 7.01 10.14
CA TRP A 279 5.30 6.20 9.29
C TRP A 279 6.43 7.01 8.67
N TRP A 280 6.15 8.19 8.10
CA TRP A 280 7.20 9.07 7.60
C TRP A 280 8.23 9.42 8.69
N THR A 281 7.75 9.78 9.88
CA THR A 281 8.62 10.06 11.03
C THR A 281 9.57 8.90 11.33
N ARG A 282 9.05 7.66 11.36
CA ARG A 282 9.86 6.48 11.67
C ARG A 282 10.77 6.05 10.50
N VAL A 283 10.23 5.96 9.29
CA VAL A 283 10.95 5.52 8.08
C VAL A 283 12.08 6.48 7.74
N SER A 284 11.85 7.79 7.78
CA SER A 284 12.88 8.78 7.43
C SER A 284 14.14 8.67 8.30
N ARG A 285 13.97 8.32 9.58
CA ARG A 285 15.07 8.09 10.53
C ARG A 285 15.67 6.69 10.37
N LEU A 286 14.84 5.68 10.14
CA LEU A 286 15.29 4.31 9.82
C LEU A 286 16.16 4.27 8.56
N ARG A 287 15.86 5.13 7.58
CA ARG A 287 16.61 5.29 6.33
C ARG A 287 17.78 6.25 6.42
N GLY A 288 17.84 7.06 7.48
CA GLY A 288 18.86 8.10 7.66
C GLY A 288 18.66 9.33 6.77
N TRP A 289 17.48 9.53 6.19
CA TRP A 289 17.13 10.77 5.47
C TRP A 289 16.96 11.95 6.43
N GLN A 290 16.54 11.66 7.65
CA GLN A 290 16.49 12.61 8.75
C GLN A 290 17.29 12.05 9.94
N SER A 291 17.94 12.96 10.67
CA SER A 291 18.57 12.63 11.93
C SER A 291 18.24 13.69 12.95
N ASP A 292 17.62 13.24 14.03
CA ASP A 292 17.45 13.96 15.26
C ASP A 292 17.88 13.01 16.39
N ASN A 293 18.22 13.53 17.57
CA ASN A 293 18.60 12.67 18.71
C ASN A 293 17.37 11.93 19.31
N THR A 294 16.33 11.70 18.51
CA THR A 294 15.10 11.03 18.92
C THR A 294 15.39 9.54 19.06
N ILE A 295 15.14 9.03 20.27
CA ILE A 295 15.28 7.61 20.58
C ILE A 295 13.87 7.02 20.63
N TYR A 296 13.60 6.06 19.75
CA TYR A 296 12.37 5.28 19.82
C TYR A 296 12.55 4.10 20.78
N PRO A 297 11.51 3.70 21.51
CA PRO A 297 11.53 2.49 22.31
C PRO A 297 11.93 1.26 21.46
N PRO A 298 12.62 0.27 22.05
CA PRO A 298 12.85 -1.00 21.38
C PRO A 298 11.51 -1.67 21.09
N LEU A 299 11.48 -2.54 20.06
CA LEU A 299 10.30 -3.34 19.77
C LEU A 299 9.93 -4.22 20.98
N PRO A 300 8.63 -4.45 21.22
CA PRO A 300 8.16 -5.42 22.19
C PRO A 300 8.76 -6.81 21.93
N ASP A 301 9.08 -7.53 23.01
CA ASP A 301 9.52 -8.92 22.91
C ASP A 301 8.30 -9.81 22.62
N CYS A 302 8.25 -10.38 21.42
CA CYS A 302 7.15 -11.21 20.96
C CYS A 302 7.58 -12.68 20.98
N PRO A 303 6.82 -13.56 21.68
CA PRO A 303 7.17 -14.98 21.74
C PRO A 303 7.04 -15.64 20.35
N ASP A 304 7.92 -16.60 20.07
CA ASP A 304 7.84 -17.43 18.85
C ASP A 304 6.50 -18.20 18.81
N GLU A 305 5.87 -18.25 17.62
CA GLU A 305 4.51 -18.79 17.40
C GLU A 305 4.31 -20.22 17.93
N ASP A 306 5.35 -21.05 17.92
CA ASP A 306 5.32 -22.41 18.48
C ASP A 306 4.88 -22.42 19.95
N SER A 307 5.27 -21.41 20.72
CA SER A 307 4.90 -21.28 22.13
C SER A 307 3.46 -20.77 22.34
N GLU A 308 2.90 -20.03 21.38
CA GLU A 308 1.52 -19.53 21.43
C GLU A 308 0.51 -20.58 20.93
N ILE A 309 0.89 -21.42 19.96
CA ILE A 309 0.12 -22.60 19.56
C ILE A 309 0.09 -23.62 20.72
N GLU A 310 1.23 -23.91 21.38
CA GLU A 310 1.25 -24.77 22.57
C GLU A 310 0.39 -24.22 23.71
N LYS A 311 0.43 -22.90 23.98
CA LYS A 311 -0.45 -22.27 24.99
C LYS A 311 -1.93 -22.35 24.60
N ARG A 312 -2.28 -22.10 23.34
CA ARG A 312 -3.66 -22.21 22.84
C ARG A 312 -4.17 -23.67 22.91
N SER A 313 -3.32 -24.65 22.60
CA SER A 313 -3.62 -26.08 22.77
C SER A 313 -3.73 -26.51 24.25
N ALA A 314 -2.93 -25.95 25.14
CA ALA A 314 -3.01 -26.20 26.59
C ALA A 314 -4.31 -25.63 27.20
N ILE A 315 -4.76 -24.46 26.72
CA ILE A 315 -6.03 -23.84 27.14
C ILE A 315 -7.24 -24.61 26.57
N SER A 316 -7.15 -25.18 25.36
CA SER A 316 -8.21 -26.04 24.82
C SER A 316 -8.23 -27.44 25.44
N GLY A 317 -7.08 -27.95 25.89
CA GLY A 317 -6.96 -29.24 26.58
C GLY A 317 -7.48 -29.24 28.01
N ALA A 318 -7.54 -28.08 28.67
CA ALA A 318 -8.01 -27.97 30.06
C ALA A 318 -9.56 -27.99 30.23
N ARG A 319 -10.34 -28.09 29.15
CA ARG A 319 -11.83 -28.14 29.22
C ARG A 319 -12.44 -29.54 29.14
N CYS A 320 -11.63 -30.59 29.06
CA CYS A 320 -12.13 -31.97 29.03
C CYS A 320 -11.48 -32.87 30.10
N GLU A 321 -11.28 -32.40 31.33
CA GLU A 321 -11.08 -33.29 32.47
C GLU A 321 -11.88 -32.82 33.69
N THR A 322 -12.79 -33.69 34.13
CA THR A 322 -13.52 -33.72 35.43
C THR A 322 -14.75 -32.79 35.60
N ALA A 323 -15.96 -33.30 35.31
CA ALA A 323 -16.86 -34.02 36.23
C ALA A 323 -18.19 -34.34 35.50
#